data_AF-A0AAE6QTJ9-F1
#
_entry.id   AF-A0AAE6QTJ9-F1
#
_cell.length_a   1.000
_cell.length_b   1.000
_cell.length_c   1.000
_cell.angle_alpha   90.00
_cell.angle_beta   90.00
_cell.angle_gamma   90.00
#
_symmetry.space_group_name_H-M   'P 1'
#
loop_
_entity.id
_entity.type
_entity.pdbx_description
1 polymer ?
#
loop_
_entity_poly.entity_id
_entity_poly.type
_entity_poly.pdbx_seq_one_letter_code
_entity_poly.pdbx_strand_id
1 'polypeptide(L)'
;MSNRFAVILAAGKGTRMKSKLYKVLHPVCGKPMVQHVVDQVSQLGLQKLVTVVGHGAEMVQEQLGNVSEFALQAEQLGTAHAVDQAASVLANEEGTTLVICGDTPLITAETMEALLQQHKEAGAMATVLTAYIEEPAGYGRIVRNENGHVEKIVEHKDANEKELAIKEINTGTYCFDNKALFASLSKVSNDNVQGEYYLPDVIEILKNEGHIVSAYQTEQFDETLGVNDRVALSQAEIIMKNRINRKNMVNGVTIIDPSNTYISADAVIGSDTVLHPGTIIEGNTVIGSDCEIGPHTVIRDSEIGDRTTIRQSTVHDSKLGTEVSVGPFAHIRPDSVIGDEVRVGNFVEIKKTVFGNRSKASHLSYIGDAQVGEDVNLGCGSITVNYDGKNKFKTVIGNGVFIGCNSNLVAPVTVEDGAYVAAGSTITENVPSKALSVARARQVNKEDYVDQLLNKKKS
;
A
#
# COMPACT_ATOMS: atom_id res chain seq x y z
N MET A 1 25.53 -3.22 24.97
CA MET A 1 24.23 -2.59 24.65
C MET A 1 23.20 -3.27 25.54
N SER A 2 22.29 -2.53 26.17
CA SER A 2 21.15 -3.15 26.87
C SER A 2 20.26 -3.83 25.83
N ASN A 3 19.68 -4.97 26.18
CA ASN A 3 18.73 -5.64 25.30
C ASN A 3 17.51 -4.73 25.07
N ARG A 4 16.93 -4.79 23.88
CA ARG A 4 15.76 -4.00 23.49
C ARG A 4 14.63 -4.94 23.09
N PHE A 5 13.44 -4.67 23.59
CA PHE A 5 12.22 -5.38 23.27
C PHE A 5 11.16 -4.40 22.82
N ALA A 6 10.13 -4.88 22.13
CA ALA A 6 8.98 -4.07 21.80
C ALA A 6 7.66 -4.81 21.97
N VAL A 7 6.63 -4.06 22.39
CA VAL A 7 5.24 -4.51 22.49
C VAL A 7 4.38 -3.58 21.65
N ILE A 8 3.71 -4.14 20.63
CA ILE A 8 2.75 -3.40 19.78
C ILE A 8 1.34 -3.71 20.24
N LEU A 9 0.57 -2.67 20.60
CA LEU A 9 -0.82 -2.78 21.02
C LEU A 9 -1.75 -2.75 19.81
N ALA A 10 -2.33 -3.92 19.47
CA ALA A 10 -3.18 -4.10 18.29
C ALA A 10 -4.52 -4.79 18.58
N ALA A 11 -4.90 -4.94 19.86
CA ALA A 11 -6.08 -5.70 20.28
C ALA A 11 -7.42 -4.93 20.28
N GLY A 12 -7.38 -3.62 20.06
CA GLY A 12 -8.56 -2.74 20.19
C GLY A 12 -9.60 -2.94 19.09
N LYS A 13 -10.89 -2.98 19.47
CA LYS A 13 -12.04 -3.17 18.55
C LYS A 13 -12.21 -2.07 17.50
N GLY A 14 -11.79 -0.83 17.81
CA GLY A 14 -11.87 0.29 16.84
C GLY A 14 -13.27 0.70 16.43
N THR A 15 -14.24 0.69 17.34
CA THR A 15 -15.67 0.95 17.05
C THR A 15 -15.94 2.26 16.30
N ARG A 16 -15.14 3.30 16.55
CA ARG A 16 -15.19 4.60 15.86
C ARG A 16 -14.90 4.54 14.35
N MET A 17 -14.21 3.50 13.88
CA MET A 17 -13.94 3.27 12.45
C MET A 17 -15.19 2.84 11.68
N LYS A 18 -16.23 2.34 12.37
CA LYS A 18 -17.47 1.82 11.77
C LYS A 18 -17.20 0.86 10.59
N SER A 19 -16.26 -0.07 10.78
CA SER A 19 -15.71 -0.92 9.73
C SER A 19 -15.77 -2.39 10.10
N LYS A 20 -15.88 -3.26 9.09
CA LYS A 20 -15.66 -4.70 9.25
C LYS A 20 -14.17 -5.04 9.34
N LEU A 21 -13.31 -4.22 8.71
CA LEU A 21 -11.87 -4.34 8.80
C LEU A 21 -11.40 -3.85 10.16
N TYR A 22 -10.46 -4.56 10.77
CA TYR A 22 -9.90 -4.19 12.06
C TYR A 22 -9.14 -2.86 11.97
N LYS A 23 -9.17 -2.04 13.03
CA LYS A 23 -8.64 -0.66 13.03
C LYS A 23 -7.24 -0.60 12.44
N VAL A 24 -6.32 -1.38 13.01
CA VAL A 24 -4.89 -1.39 12.67
C VAL A 24 -4.58 -1.96 11.28
N LEU A 25 -5.55 -2.63 10.64
CA LEU A 25 -5.41 -3.17 9.28
C LEU A 25 -5.88 -2.21 8.19
N HIS A 26 -6.45 -1.05 8.55
CA HIS A 26 -6.76 -0.04 7.53
C HIS A 26 -5.46 0.44 6.88
N PRO A 27 -5.43 0.55 5.55
CA PRO A 27 -4.22 0.97 4.84
C PRO A 27 -4.02 2.49 4.94
N VAL A 28 -2.76 2.87 4.99
CA VAL A 28 -2.25 4.23 4.74
C VAL A 28 -1.23 4.10 3.61
N CYS A 29 -1.44 4.78 2.49
CA CYS A 29 -0.64 4.66 1.25
C CYS A 29 -0.39 3.19 0.86
N GLY A 30 -1.46 2.40 0.81
CA GLY A 30 -1.44 0.99 0.38
C GLY A 30 -0.98 -0.02 1.45
N LYS A 31 -0.38 0.42 2.56
CA LYS A 31 0.16 -0.47 3.61
C LYS A 31 -0.66 -0.38 4.91
N PRO A 32 -1.04 -1.51 5.55
CA PRO A 32 -1.73 -1.50 6.83
C PRO A 32 -1.00 -0.70 7.91
N MET A 33 -1.74 0.05 8.77
CA MET A 33 -1.12 0.87 9.82
C MET A 33 -0.20 0.07 10.75
N VAL A 34 -0.60 -1.14 11.14
CA VAL A 34 0.25 -2.01 11.97
C VAL A 34 1.57 -2.39 11.29
N GLN A 35 1.54 -2.56 9.96
CA GLN A 35 2.75 -2.88 9.20
C GLN A 35 3.70 -1.69 9.15
N HIS A 36 3.19 -0.47 8.99
CA HIS A 36 4.03 0.75 9.11
C HIS A 36 4.76 0.81 10.45
N VAL A 37 4.05 0.53 11.55
CA VAL A 37 4.66 0.52 12.90
C VAL A 37 5.70 -0.58 13.01
N VAL A 38 5.39 -1.81 12.60
CA VAL A 38 6.33 -2.95 12.65
C VAL A 38 7.59 -2.69 11.84
N ASP A 39 7.47 -2.11 10.64
CA ASP A 39 8.61 -1.81 9.78
C ASP A 39 9.58 -0.81 10.43
N GLN A 40 9.05 0.17 11.17
CA GLN A 40 9.85 1.18 11.87
C GLN A 40 10.47 0.63 13.14
N VAL A 41 9.69 -0.11 13.93
CA VAL A 41 10.13 -0.74 15.18
C VAL A 41 11.24 -1.78 14.92
N SER A 42 11.17 -2.51 13.81
CA SER A 42 12.15 -3.54 13.43
C SER A 42 13.54 -2.98 13.12
N GLN A 43 13.67 -1.67 12.85
CA GLN A 43 14.95 -1.02 12.59
C GLN A 43 15.77 -0.74 13.86
N LEU A 44 15.17 -0.91 15.06
CA LEU A 44 15.77 -0.51 16.35
C LEU A 44 16.70 -1.55 16.97
N GLY A 45 17.02 -2.64 16.25
CA GLY A 45 17.90 -3.71 16.74
C GLY A 45 17.32 -4.48 17.93
N LEU A 46 16.06 -4.90 17.81
CA LEU A 46 15.33 -5.61 18.86
C LEU A 46 15.75 -7.07 18.99
N GLN A 47 15.67 -7.62 20.21
CA GLN A 47 15.79 -9.07 20.45
C GLN A 47 14.45 -9.78 20.33
N LYS A 48 13.37 -9.15 20.79
CA LYS A 48 12.01 -9.69 20.73
C LYS A 48 11.01 -8.58 20.40
N LEU A 49 10.04 -8.92 19.56
CA LEU A 49 8.90 -8.08 19.20
C LEU A 49 7.62 -8.87 19.44
N VAL A 50 6.74 -8.36 20.29
CA VAL A 50 5.45 -8.98 20.61
C VAL A 50 4.31 -8.08 20.17
N THR A 51 3.43 -8.56 19.32
CA THR A 51 2.20 -7.86 18.94
C THR A 51 1.03 -8.43 19.73
N VAL A 52 0.39 -7.58 20.53
CA VAL A 52 -0.78 -7.96 21.31
C VAL A 52 -2.01 -7.82 20.42
N VAL A 53 -2.60 -8.97 20.10
CA VAL A 53 -3.78 -9.09 19.25
C VAL A 53 -5.01 -9.40 20.07
N GLY A 54 -6.19 -9.10 19.54
CA GLY A 54 -7.46 -9.33 20.23
C GLY A 54 -8.51 -9.80 19.25
N HIS A 55 -9.62 -9.06 19.16
CA HIS A 55 -10.63 -9.32 18.14
C HIS A 55 -10.01 -9.15 16.73
N GLY A 56 -10.01 -10.20 15.92
CA GLY A 56 -9.36 -10.19 14.60
C GLY A 56 -7.91 -10.68 14.55
N ALA A 57 -7.46 -11.36 15.60
CA ALA A 57 -6.10 -11.87 15.72
C ALA A 57 -5.58 -12.58 14.46
N GLU A 58 -6.37 -13.47 13.86
CA GLU A 58 -5.97 -14.24 12.67
C GLU A 58 -5.53 -13.34 11.51
N MET A 59 -6.29 -12.29 11.20
CA MET A 59 -5.96 -11.38 10.09
C MET A 59 -4.70 -10.54 10.39
N VAL A 60 -4.49 -10.14 11.64
CA VAL A 60 -3.28 -9.40 12.04
C VAL A 60 -2.06 -10.31 12.02
N GLN A 61 -2.22 -11.56 12.45
CA GLN A 61 -1.18 -12.58 12.42
C GLN A 61 -0.78 -12.94 10.99
N GLU A 62 -1.75 -13.13 10.10
CA GLU A 62 -1.49 -13.38 8.68
C GLU A 62 -0.72 -12.21 8.05
N GLN A 63 -1.10 -10.97 8.36
CA GLN A 63 -0.44 -9.77 7.84
C GLN A 63 1.02 -9.64 8.30
N LEU A 64 1.30 -9.86 9.59
CA LEU A 64 2.63 -9.63 10.16
C LEU A 64 3.56 -10.84 10.04
N GLY A 65 3.01 -12.04 9.82
CA GLY A 65 3.76 -13.27 9.68
C GLY A 65 4.71 -13.52 10.85
N ASN A 66 5.93 -13.96 10.55
CA ASN A 66 6.94 -14.33 11.55
C ASN A 66 7.80 -13.15 12.04
N VAL A 67 7.50 -11.91 11.62
CA VAL A 67 8.26 -10.72 12.05
C VAL A 67 8.01 -10.42 13.53
N SER A 68 6.86 -10.85 14.06
CA SER A 68 6.45 -10.63 15.45
C SER A 68 6.02 -11.95 16.11
N GLU A 69 6.31 -12.09 17.40
CA GLU A 69 5.56 -13.01 18.26
C GLU A 69 4.19 -12.41 18.58
N PHE A 70 3.23 -13.23 19.01
CA PHE A 70 1.86 -12.77 19.27
C PHE A 70 1.39 -13.14 20.67
N ALA A 71 0.73 -12.20 21.32
CA ALA A 71 0.03 -12.42 22.58
C ALA A 71 -1.47 -12.11 22.40
N LEU A 72 -2.34 -12.99 22.90
CA LEU A 72 -3.78 -12.82 22.75
C LEU A 72 -4.38 -12.12 23.97
N GLN A 73 -4.94 -10.92 23.76
CA GLN A 73 -5.84 -10.27 24.70
C GLN A 73 -7.28 -10.65 24.39
N ALA A 74 -7.78 -11.72 25.02
CA ALA A 74 -9.15 -12.22 24.81
C ALA A 74 -10.22 -11.17 25.17
N GLU A 75 -10.04 -10.49 26.30
CA GLU A 75 -10.91 -9.43 26.80
C GLU A 75 -10.18 -8.08 26.81
N GLN A 76 -10.77 -7.04 26.20
CA GLN A 76 -10.16 -5.72 26.11
C GLN A 76 -10.37 -4.92 27.41
N LEU A 77 -9.64 -5.32 28.46
CA LEU A 77 -9.70 -4.73 29.81
C LEU A 77 -8.77 -3.52 30.01
N GLY A 78 -8.21 -2.94 28.94
CA GLY A 78 -7.31 -1.79 29.00
C GLY A 78 -5.90 -2.05 28.43
N THR A 79 -5.10 -0.99 28.36
CA THR A 79 -3.76 -1.00 27.75
C THR A 79 -2.70 -1.67 28.64
N ALA A 80 -2.76 -1.52 29.96
CA ALA A 80 -1.87 -2.24 30.88
C ALA A 80 -2.13 -3.76 30.79
N HIS A 81 -3.41 -4.17 30.80
CA HIS A 81 -3.78 -5.57 30.60
C HIS A 81 -3.31 -6.12 29.26
N ALA A 82 -3.28 -5.30 28.20
CA ALA A 82 -2.75 -5.71 26.90
C ALA A 82 -1.24 -6.01 26.98
N VAL A 83 -0.45 -5.12 27.59
CA VAL A 83 0.99 -5.34 27.79
C VAL A 83 1.24 -6.58 28.66
N ASP A 84 0.43 -6.80 29.69
CA ASP A 84 0.54 -7.97 30.58
C ASP A 84 0.41 -9.31 29.82
N GLN A 85 -0.32 -9.35 28.70
CA GLN A 85 -0.40 -10.57 27.88
C GLN A 85 0.96 -10.98 27.28
N ALA A 86 1.91 -10.04 27.16
CA ALA A 86 3.27 -10.33 26.70
C ALA A 86 4.18 -10.88 27.82
N ALA A 87 3.69 -11.00 29.06
CA ALA A 87 4.50 -11.42 30.21
C ALA A 87 5.16 -12.79 30.02
N SER A 88 4.47 -13.73 29.37
CA SER A 88 5.02 -15.07 29.08
C SER A 88 6.29 -15.04 28.23
N VAL A 89 6.48 -13.99 27.42
CA VAL A 89 7.61 -13.82 26.50
C VAL A 89 8.67 -12.89 27.07
N LEU A 90 8.24 -11.84 27.80
CA LEU A 90 9.11 -10.71 28.18
C LEU A 90 9.35 -10.56 29.68
N ALA A 91 8.50 -11.05 30.58
CA ALA A 91 8.56 -10.65 32.01
C ALA A 91 9.89 -10.97 32.72
N ASN A 92 10.58 -12.02 32.30
CA ASN A 92 11.85 -12.45 32.89
C ASN A 92 13.09 -11.84 32.20
N GLU A 93 12.90 -11.09 31.12
CA GLU A 93 14.00 -10.51 30.35
C GLU A 93 14.60 -9.28 31.04
N GLU A 94 15.88 -9.02 30.78
CA GLU A 94 16.58 -7.81 31.23
C GLU A 94 16.85 -6.90 30.06
N GLY A 95 16.41 -5.64 30.14
CA GLY A 95 16.55 -4.68 29.06
C GLY A 95 15.46 -3.61 29.09
N THR A 96 15.31 -2.92 27.97
CA THR A 96 14.31 -1.86 27.78
C THR A 96 13.20 -2.35 26.86
N THR A 97 11.95 -2.15 27.25
CA THR A 97 10.77 -2.48 26.45
C THR A 97 10.11 -1.21 25.94
N LEU A 98 10.06 -1.08 24.61
CA LEU A 98 9.29 -0.06 23.91
C LEU A 98 7.84 -0.53 23.78
N VAL A 99 6.88 0.24 24.26
CA VAL A 99 5.45 -0.02 24.07
C VAL A 99 4.89 1.02 23.11
N ILE A 100 4.20 0.56 22.06
CA ILE A 100 3.66 1.42 21.00
C ILE A 100 2.29 0.95 20.51
N CYS A 101 1.43 1.89 20.11
CA CYS A 101 0.11 1.58 19.56
C CYS A 101 0.20 1.27 18.06
N GLY A 102 -0.44 0.18 17.62
CA GLY A 102 -0.46 -0.24 16.20
C GLY A 102 -1.29 0.65 15.26
N ASP A 103 -1.85 1.75 15.76
CA ASP A 103 -2.65 2.75 15.02
C ASP A 103 -1.93 4.11 14.87
N THR A 104 -0.62 4.15 15.10
CA THR A 104 0.24 5.33 14.93
C THR A 104 1.17 5.17 13.71
N PRO A 105 0.63 5.09 12.48
CA PRO A 105 1.40 4.68 11.29
C PRO A 105 2.49 5.67 10.86
N LEU A 106 2.53 6.86 11.45
CA LEU A 106 3.45 7.92 11.07
C LEU A 106 4.74 7.94 11.90
N ILE A 107 4.77 7.21 13.02
CA ILE A 107 5.93 7.13 13.92
C ILE A 107 7.17 6.61 13.17
N THR A 108 8.33 7.20 13.46
CA THR A 108 9.59 6.83 12.80
C THR A 108 10.56 6.13 13.75
N ALA A 109 11.45 5.31 13.18
CA ALA A 109 12.55 4.69 13.90
C ALA A 109 13.43 5.74 14.58
N GLU A 110 13.65 6.89 13.93
CA GLU A 110 14.44 8.00 14.46
C GLU A 110 13.82 8.57 15.76
N THR A 111 12.51 8.82 15.80
CA THR A 111 11.81 9.30 17.00
C THR A 111 11.87 8.27 18.13
N MET A 112 11.69 6.99 17.81
CA MET A 112 11.74 5.90 18.81
C MET A 112 13.16 5.69 19.35
N GLU A 113 14.18 5.82 18.52
CA GLU A 113 15.59 5.76 18.95
C GLU A 113 15.94 6.93 19.88
N ALA A 114 15.46 8.14 19.58
CA ALA A 114 15.64 9.30 20.45
C ALA A 114 14.97 9.12 21.83
N LEU A 115 13.76 8.55 21.86
CA LEU A 115 13.07 8.17 23.09
C LEU A 115 13.87 7.16 23.92
N LEU A 116 14.40 6.10 23.27
CA LEU A 116 15.24 5.09 23.91
C LEU A 116 16.53 5.69 24.46
N GLN A 117 17.15 6.63 23.74
CA GLN A 117 18.36 7.31 24.19
C GLN A 117 18.08 8.20 25.40
N GLN A 118 17.00 8.99 25.38
CA GLN A 118 16.57 9.81 26.53
C GLN A 118 16.31 8.93 27.77
N HIS A 119 15.66 7.79 27.59
CA HIS A 119 15.40 6.83 28.67
C HIS A 119 16.69 6.34 29.33
N LYS A 120 17.67 5.96 28.50
CA LYS A 120 18.97 5.49 28.97
C LYS A 120 19.78 6.58 29.66
N GLU A 121 19.85 7.78 29.08
CA GLU A 121 20.62 8.90 29.62
C GLU A 121 20.08 9.39 30.96
N ALA A 122 18.75 9.41 31.11
CA ALA A 122 18.09 9.77 32.36
C ALA A 122 18.22 8.69 33.46
N GLY A 123 18.63 7.46 33.10
CA GLY A 123 18.56 6.31 34.02
C GLY A 123 17.13 6.05 34.50
N ALA A 124 16.14 6.33 33.64
CA ALA A 124 14.73 6.26 34.00
C ALA A 124 14.23 4.81 34.00
N MET A 125 13.25 4.50 34.87
CA MET A 125 12.50 3.25 34.80
C MET A 125 11.34 3.35 33.80
N ALA A 126 10.89 4.57 33.50
CA ALA A 126 9.90 4.84 32.47
C ALA A 126 10.21 6.15 31.76
N THR A 127 10.03 6.19 30.45
CA THR A 127 10.06 7.41 29.64
C THR A 127 8.85 7.42 28.73
N VAL A 128 8.07 8.50 28.78
CA VAL A 128 6.93 8.70 27.88
C VAL A 128 7.33 9.59 26.70
N LEU A 129 6.88 9.23 25.49
CA LEU A 129 6.92 10.12 24.34
C LEU A 129 5.76 11.11 24.44
N THR A 130 6.07 12.41 24.43
CA THR A 130 5.09 13.49 24.55
C THR A 130 5.13 14.39 23.33
N ALA A 131 4.04 15.12 23.11
CA ALA A 131 3.95 16.13 22.05
C ALA A 131 3.14 17.32 22.52
N TYR A 132 3.37 18.49 21.92
CA TYR A 132 2.58 19.69 22.15
C TYR A 132 1.58 19.88 21.02
N ILE A 133 0.29 20.04 21.38
CA ILE A 133 -0.77 20.26 20.40
C ILE A 133 -1.69 21.41 20.84
N GLU A 134 -2.15 22.20 19.88
CA GLU A 134 -3.10 23.29 20.15
C GLU A 134 -4.48 22.78 20.62
N GLU A 135 -4.93 21.67 20.05
CA GLU A 135 -6.25 21.07 20.31
C GLU A 135 -6.13 19.66 20.93
N PRO A 136 -5.83 19.56 22.25
CA PRO A 136 -5.50 18.28 22.88
C PRO A 136 -6.71 17.40 23.21
N ALA A 137 -7.92 17.72 22.73
CA ALA A 137 -9.14 16.98 23.07
C ALA A 137 -9.01 15.48 22.75
N GLY A 138 -9.38 14.62 23.70
CA GLY A 138 -9.32 13.15 23.54
C GLY A 138 -7.99 12.48 23.90
N TYR A 139 -6.91 13.22 24.12
CA TYR A 139 -5.60 12.67 24.53
C TYR A 139 -5.42 12.66 26.06
N GLY A 140 -4.54 11.80 26.58
CA GLY A 140 -4.04 11.92 27.95
C GLY A 140 -3.16 13.17 28.12
N ARG A 141 -3.17 13.79 29.29
CA ARG A 141 -2.40 15.01 29.62
C ARG A 141 -1.17 14.68 30.45
N ILE A 142 -0.05 15.30 30.12
CA ILE A 142 1.18 15.18 30.90
C ILE A 142 1.17 16.23 32.01
N VAL A 143 0.93 15.79 33.24
CA VAL A 143 1.04 16.67 34.41
C VAL A 143 2.49 16.67 34.86
N ARG A 144 3.10 17.86 34.99
CA ARG A 144 4.45 18.03 35.51
C ARG A 144 4.44 18.70 36.88
N ASN A 145 5.37 18.33 37.74
CA ASN A 145 5.56 19.00 39.02
C ASN A 145 6.37 20.30 38.88
N GLU A 146 6.57 21.03 39.98
CA GLU A 146 7.29 22.31 40.02
C GLU A 146 8.74 22.22 39.53
N ASN A 147 9.36 21.03 39.60
CA ASN A 147 10.71 20.77 39.11
C ASN A 147 10.75 20.36 37.63
N GLY A 148 9.59 20.36 36.94
CA GLY A 148 9.47 20.00 35.54
C GLY A 148 9.45 18.49 35.26
N HIS A 149 9.48 17.64 36.29
CA HIS A 149 9.40 16.18 36.12
C HIS A 149 7.96 15.72 35.91
N VAL A 150 7.77 14.61 35.20
CA VAL A 150 6.45 14.01 35.00
C VAL A 150 5.89 13.55 36.34
N GLU A 151 4.74 14.09 36.70
CA GLU A 151 4.04 13.79 37.94
C GLU A 151 3.07 12.63 37.77
N LYS A 152 2.22 12.70 36.74
CA LYS A 152 1.26 11.67 36.35
C LYS A 152 0.79 11.93 34.92
N ILE A 153 0.14 10.94 34.33
CA ILE A 153 -0.58 11.10 33.07
C ILE A 153 -2.06 10.92 33.40
N VAL A 154 -2.89 11.90 33.01
CA VAL A 154 -4.35 11.83 33.25
C VAL A 154 -5.10 11.72 31.94
N GLU A 155 -5.91 10.68 31.81
CA GLU A 155 -6.73 10.44 30.62
C GLU A 155 -7.81 11.51 30.45
N HIS A 156 -8.21 11.78 29.21
CA HIS A 156 -9.12 12.90 28.88
C HIS A 156 -10.44 12.86 29.66
N LYS A 157 -10.97 11.67 29.93
CA LYS A 157 -12.25 11.49 30.64
C LYS A 157 -12.14 11.65 32.15
N ASP A 158 -10.93 11.50 32.69
CA ASP A 158 -10.64 11.55 34.11
C ASP A 158 -10.02 12.91 34.52
N ALA A 159 -9.66 13.75 33.54
CA ALA A 159 -9.04 15.04 33.72
C ALA A 159 -10.02 16.13 34.22
N ASN A 160 -9.58 16.92 35.21
CA ASN A 160 -10.30 18.11 35.65
C ASN A 160 -10.08 19.32 34.72
N GLU A 161 -10.80 20.43 34.93
CA GLU A 161 -10.72 21.63 34.07
C GLU A 161 -9.29 22.19 33.92
N LYS A 162 -8.47 22.15 34.98
CA LYS A 162 -7.08 22.63 34.93
C LYS A 162 -6.20 21.67 34.13
N GLU A 163 -6.39 20.37 34.32
CA GLU A 163 -5.67 19.34 33.58
C GLU A 163 -6.04 19.35 32.09
N LEU A 164 -7.31 19.57 31.75
CA LEU A 164 -7.79 19.66 30.36
C LEU A 164 -7.15 20.82 29.57
N ALA A 165 -6.73 21.89 30.25
CA ALA A 165 -6.02 23.03 29.66
C ALA A 165 -4.55 22.74 29.33
N ILE A 166 -3.98 21.64 29.82
CA ILE A 166 -2.62 21.23 29.49
C ILE A 166 -2.56 20.85 28.00
N LYS A 167 -1.55 21.37 27.29
CA LYS A 167 -1.35 21.14 25.84
C LYS A 167 -0.28 20.08 25.53
N GLU A 168 0.51 19.69 26.53
CA GLU A 168 1.41 18.55 26.41
C GLU A 168 0.61 17.26 26.57
N ILE A 169 0.61 16.44 25.53
CA ILE A 169 -0.17 15.21 25.44
C ILE A 169 0.70 13.96 25.56
N ASN A 170 0.08 12.91 26.08
CA ASN A 170 0.56 11.54 26.00
C ASN A 170 0.30 10.98 24.60
N THR A 171 1.35 10.50 23.94
CA THR A 171 1.26 9.90 22.60
C THR A 171 0.88 8.42 22.64
N GLY A 172 0.91 7.80 23.82
CA GLY A 172 0.70 6.36 23.98
C GLY A 172 1.93 5.51 23.64
N THR A 173 3.10 6.14 23.43
CA THR A 173 4.37 5.46 23.21
C THR A 173 5.30 5.65 24.41
N TYR A 174 5.91 4.56 24.86
CA TYR A 174 6.68 4.53 26.11
C TYR A 174 7.91 3.64 25.99
N CYS A 175 8.96 3.97 26.74
CA CYS A 175 10.07 3.08 27.04
C CYS A 175 10.06 2.75 28.53
N PHE A 176 10.21 1.48 28.88
CA PHE A 176 10.30 1.05 30.27
C PHE A 176 11.53 0.19 30.50
N ASP A 177 12.09 0.23 31.72
CA ASP A 177 12.83 -0.92 32.21
C ASP A 177 11.88 -2.12 32.24
N ASN A 178 12.29 -3.21 31.61
CA ASN A 178 11.41 -4.33 31.37
C ASN A 178 10.95 -5.00 32.67
N LYS A 179 11.83 -5.16 33.66
CA LYS A 179 11.47 -5.79 34.94
C LYS A 179 10.57 -4.89 35.77
N ALA A 180 10.87 -3.59 35.79
CA ALA A 180 10.04 -2.60 36.47
C ALA A 180 8.63 -2.56 35.86
N LEU A 181 8.50 -2.59 34.53
CA LEU A 181 7.22 -2.63 33.84
C LEU A 181 6.33 -3.77 34.33
N PHE A 182 6.79 -5.02 34.22
CA PHE A 182 5.97 -6.18 34.59
C PHE A 182 5.71 -6.26 36.11
N ALA A 183 6.62 -5.79 36.95
CA ALA A 183 6.37 -5.67 38.39
C ALA A 183 5.26 -4.65 38.70
N SER A 184 5.23 -3.52 37.99
CA SER A 184 4.25 -2.46 38.18
C SER A 184 2.88 -2.77 37.58
N LEU A 185 2.79 -3.54 36.48
CA LEU A 185 1.51 -3.91 35.86
C LEU A 185 0.55 -4.59 36.85
N SER A 186 1.07 -5.43 37.75
CA SER A 186 0.28 -6.11 38.79
C SER A 186 -0.37 -5.17 39.83
N LYS A 187 0.07 -3.91 39.88
CA LYS A 187 -0.40 -2.88 40.83
C LYS A 187 -1.38 -1.89 40.20
N VAL A 188 -1.58 -1.95 38.87
CA VAL A 188 -2.52 -1.08 38.17
C VAL A 188 -3.95 -1.44 38.59
N SER A 189 -4.71 -0.45 39.05
CA SER A 189 -6.13 -0.63 39.36
C SER A 189 -6.99 -0.35 38.13
N ASN A 190 -8.27 -0.70 38.20
CA ASN A 190 -9.28 -0.32 37.21
C ASN A 190 -10.30 0.66 37.80
N ASP A 191 -9.92 1.40 38.85
CA ASP A 191 -10.77 2.40 39.51
C ASP A 191 -10.72 3.74 38.76
N ASN A 192 -11.32 3.75 37.57
CA ASN A 192 -11.46 4.93 36.73
C ASN A 192 -12.81 4.93 36.01
N VAL A 193 -13.11 6.01 35.29
CA VAL A 193 -14.41 6.19 34.61
C VAL A 193 -14.72 5.08 33.60
N GLN A 194 -13.70 4.39 33.06
CA GLN A 194 -13.90 3.30 32.09
C GLN A 194 -13.87 1.90 32.71
N GLY A 195 -13.41 1.72 33.94
CA GLY A 195 -13.22 0.39 34.53
C GLY A 195 -12.11 -0.41 33.85
N GLU A 196 -11.11 0.24 33.26
CA GLU A 196 -10.03 -0.37 32.47
C GLU A 196 -8.66 -0.23 33.16
N TYR A 197 -7.73 -1.15 32.94
CA TYR A 197 -6.35 -1.05 33.42
C TYR A 197 -5.51 -0.17 32.48
N TYR A 198 -5.14 1.03 32.90
CA TYR A 198 -4.42 1.98 32.06
C TYR A 198 -2.89 1.84 32.22
N LEU A 199 -2.21 1.62 31.09
CA LEU A 199 -0.74 1.65 31.04
C LEU A 199 -0.15 2.98 31.57
N PRO A 200 -0.74 4.17 31.30
CA PRO A 200 -0.27 5.41 31.91
C PRO A 200 -0.13 5.38 33.45
N ASP A 201 -0.92 4.58 34.17
CA ASP A 201 -0.88 4.52 35.64
C ASP A 201 0.44 3.90 36.16
N VAL A 202 1.14 3.12 35.33
CA VAL A 202 2.48 2.60 35.63
C VAL A 202 3.47 3.75 35.92
N ILE A 203 3.27 4.91 35.28
CA ILE A 203 4.09 6.10 35.51
C ILE A 203 3.96 6.59 36.96
N GLU A 204 2.74 6.69 37.47
CA GLU A 204 2.48 7.14 38.83
C GLU A 204 2.97 6.11 39.86
N ILE A 205 2.77 4.81 39.60
CA ILE A 205 3.28 3.71 40.44
C ILE A 205 4.80 3.79 40.60
N LEU A 206 5.54 3.87 39.48
CA LEU A 206 7.00 3.93 39.51
C LEU A 206 7.52 5.17 40.22
N LYS A 207 6.88 6.32 40.02
CA LYS A 207 7.22 7.56 40.73
C LYS A 207 6.99 7.42 42.24
N ASN A 208 5.87 6.85 42.67
CA ASN A 208 5.55 6.65 44.08
C ASN A 208 6.53 5.67 44.77
N GLU A 209 7.16 4.79 44.00
CA GLU A 209 8.24 3.89 44.45
C GLU A 209 9.62 4.56 44.48
N GLY A 210 9.70 5.84 44.12
CA GLY A 210 10.94 6.62 44.12
C GLY A 210 11.81 6.42 42.88
N HIS A 211 11.28 5.80 41.82
CA HIS A 211 12.01 5.64 40.56
C HIS A 211 11.97 6.91 39.70
N ILE A 212 12.98 7.04 38.84
CA ILE A 212 13.06 8.15 37.88
C ILE A 212 12.10 7.86 36.72
N VAL A 213 11.21 8.82 36.46
CA VAL A 213 10.35 8.87 35.27
C VAL A 213 10.78 10.07 34.42
N SER A 214 10.99 9.84 33.13
CA SER A 214 11.34 10.87 32.16
C SER A 214 10.24 11.09 31.12
N ALA A 215 10.35 12.18 30.36
CA ALA A 215 9.54 12.44 29.18
C ALA A 215 10.46 12.92 28.06
N TYR A 216 10.23 12.42 26.85
CA TYR A 216 10.85 12.92 25.64
C TYR A 216 9.78 13.61 24.80
N GLN A 217 9.89 14.93 24.65
CA GLN A 217 8.98 15.70 23.81
C GLN A 217 9.49 15.68 22.37
N THR A 218 8.73 15.08 21.45
CA THR A 218 9.11 15.10 20.03
C THR A 218 8.83 16.47 19.40
N GLU A 219 9.70 16.88 18.47
CA GLU A 219 9.46 18.03 17.60
C GLU A 219 8.54 17.68 16.41
N GLN A 220 8.37 16.38 16.12
CA GLN A 220 7.58 15.86 15.01
C GLN A 220 6.17 15.51 15.46
N PHE A 221 5.34 16.52 15.69
CA PHE A 221 3.96 16.34 16.14
C PHE A 221 3.17 15.37 15.25
N ASP A 222 3.31 15.47 13.92
CA ASP A 222 2.59 14.64 12.96
C ASP A 222 2.79 13.13 13.18
N GLU A 223 3.96 12.71 13.70
CA GLU A 223 4.27 11.30 13.98
C GLU A 223 3.40 10.70 15.09
N THR A 224 2.83 11.55 15.92
CA THR A 224 2.05 11.18 17.12
C THR A 224 0.57 11.00 16.84
N LEU A 225 0.13 11.21 15.59
CA LEU A 225 -1.26 11.06 15.18
C LEU A 225 -1.74 9.60 15.33
N GLY A 226 -2.55 9.36 16.36
CA GLY A 226 -3.27 8.10 16.54
C GLY A 226 -4.55 8.04 15.73
N VAL A 227 -4.67 7.06 14.84
CA VAL A 227 -5.81 6.91 13.94
C VAL A 227 -6.97 6.19 14.62
N ASN A 228 -7.96 6.98 15.03
CA ASN A 228 -9.13 6.46 15.74
C ASN A 228 -10.42 6.45 14.90
N ASP A 229 -10.48 7.22 13.82
CA ASP A 229 -11.60 7.29 12.89
C ASP A 229 -11.10 7.53 11.45
N ARG A 230 -12.04 7.67 10.51
CA ARG A 230 -11.73 7.87 9.08
C ARG A 230 -11.20 9.27 8.76
N VAL A 231 -11.46 10.27 9.60
CA VAL A 231 -10.93 11.62 9.43
C VAL A 231 -9.43 11.60 9.75
N ALA A 232 -9.06 11.02 10.90
CA ALA A 232 -7.67 10.80 11.27
C ALA A 232 -6.93 9.90 10.26
N LEU A 233 -7.60 8.85 9.72
CA LEU A 233 -7.02 8.00 8.68
C LEU A 233 -6.69 8.82 7.41
N SER A 234 -7.58 9.71 6.99
CA SER A 234 -7.34 10.58 5.83
C SER A 234 -6.22 11.59 6.09
N GLN A 235 -6.06 12.07 7.33
CA GLN A 235 -4.94 12.94 7.71
C GLN A 235 -3.61 12.17 7.65
N ALA A 236 -3.59 10.95 8.18
CA ALA A 236 -2.42 10.05 8.09
C ALA A 236 -2.03 9.76 6.64
N GLU A 237 -3.02 9.54 5.75
CA GLU A 237 -2.81 9.37 4.30
C GLU A 237 -2.09 10.57 3.69
N ILE A 238 -2.52 11.80 4.00
CA ILE A 238 -1.92 13.02 3.45
C ILE A 238 -0.47 13.18 3.92
N ILE A 239 -0.21 12.98 5.21
CA ILE A 239 1.14 13.12 5.79
C ILE A 239 2.08 12.06 5.21
N MET A 240 1.65 10.80 5.19
CA MET A 240 2.46 9.70 4.65
C MET A 240 2.70 9.87 3.15
N LYS A 241 1.70 10.26 2.36
CA LYS A 241 1.85 10.58 0.93
C LYS A 241 2.90 11.66 0.70
N ASN A 242 2.85 12.75 1.48
CA ASN A 242 3.84 13.82 1.37
C ASN A 242 5.27 13.30 1.69
N ARG A 243 5.40 12.45 2.71
CA ARG A 243 6.68 11.81 3.09
C ARG A 243 7.21 10.92 1.97
N ILE A 244 6.38 10.05 1.39
CA ILE A 244 6.74 9.15 0.29
C ILE A 244 7.10 9.94 -0.97
N ASN A 245 6.30 10.94 -1.34
CA ASN A 245 6.57 11.77 -2.52
C ASN A 245 7.88 12.54 -2.34
N ARG A 246 8.13 13.11 -1.16
CA ARG A 246 9.40 13.78 -0.85
C ARG A 246 10.58 12.83 -0.96
N LYS A 247 10.48 11.61 -0.41
CA LYS A 247 11.53 10.58 -0.52
C LYS A 247 11.88 10.29 -1.98
N ASN A 248 10.88 10.08 -2.83
CA ASN A 248 11.08 9.83 -4.26
C ASN A 248 11.71 11.03 -4.99
N MET A 249 11.26 12.26 -4.69
CA MET A 249 11.87 13.47 -5.27
C MET A 249 13.33 13.66 -4.87
N VAL A 250 13.67 13.41 -3.61
CA VAL A 250 15.08 13.43 -3.13
C VAL A 250 15.92 12.37 -3.84
N ASN A 251 15.32 11.24 -4.22
CA ASN A 251 15.97 10.16 -4.96
C ASN A 251 16.01 10.38 -6.49
N GLY A 252 15.63 11.56 -6.98
CA GLY A 252 15.77 11.93 -8.40
C GLY A 252 14.53 11.71 -9.25
N VAL A 253 13.36 11.43 -8.67
CA VAL A 253 12.09 11.33 -9.41
C VAL A 253 11.45 12.71 -9.56
N THR A 254 11.04 13.08 -10.77
CA THR A 254 10.27 14.32 -10.98
C THR A 254 8.79 14.05 -10.75
N ILE A 255 8.19 14.68 -9.74
CA ILE A 255 6.74 14.62 -9.50
C ILE A 255 6.15 15.99 -9.82
N ILE A 256 5.38 16.07 -10.91
CA ILE A 256 4.86 17.35 -11.44
C ILE A 256 3.87 18.00 -10.47
N ASP A 257 2.99 17.19 -9.87
CA ASP A 257 2.04 17.64 -8.83
C ASP A 257 2.04 16.63 -7.67
N PRO A 258 2.87 16.85 -6.63
CA PRO A 258 2.94 15.98 -5.47
C PRO A 258 1.63 15.92 -4.67
N SER A 259 0.75 16.92 -4.80
CA SER A 259 -0.54 16.92 -4.11
C SER A 259 -1.53 15.94 -4.76
N ASN A 260 -1.35 15.66 -6.05
CA ASN A 260 -2.21 14.80 -6.87
C ASN A 260 -1.45 13.57 -7.43
N THR A 261 -0.43 13.09 -6.72
CA THR A 261 0.29 11.86 -7.07
C THR A 261 0.31 10.93 -5.87
N TYR A 262 -0.11 9.69 -6.08
CA TYR A 262 -0.33 8.70 -5.02
C TYR A 262 0.62 7.52 -5.22
N ILE A 263 1.49 7.27 -4.26
CA ILE A 263 2.51 6.23 -4.34
C ILE A 263 2.40 5.36 -3.10
N SER A 264 2.30 4.04 -3.29
CA SER A 264 2.29 3.09 -2.18
C SER A 264 3.62 3.07 -1.44
N ALA A 265 3.57 2.76 -0.14
CA ALA A 265 4.74 2.79 0.73
C ALA A 265 5.92 1.91 0.25
N ASP A 266 5.61 0.81 -0.43
CA ASP A 266 6.60 -0.19 -0.89
C ASP A 266 6.97 -0.06 -2.38
N ALA A 267 6.37 0.91 -3.09
CA ALA A 267 6.70 1.13 -4.49
C ALA A 267 8.11 1.70 -4.65
N VAL A 268 8.80 1.27 -5.71
CA VAL A 268 10.16 1.71 -6.04
C VAL A 268 10.16 2.35 -7.42
N ILE A 269 10.80 3.51 -7.53
CA ILE A 269 10.83 4.30 -8.77
C ILE A 269 12.28 4.73 -9.03
N GLY A 270 12.79 4.41 -10.22
CA GLY A 270 14.13 4.78 -10.67
C GLY A 270 14.27 6.28 -10.91
N SER A 271 15.51 6.77 -10.84
CA SER A 271 15.83 8.18 -11.06
C SER A 271 15.42 8.66 -12.45
N ASP A 272 15.23 9.97 -12.59
CA ASP A 272 14.90 10.65 -13.85
C ASP A 272 13.54 10.27 -14.45
N THR A 273 12.78 9.40 -13.77
CA THR A 273 11.38 9.15 -14.07
C THR A 273 10.52 10.36 -13.72
N VAL A 274 9.57 10.67 -14.60
CA VAL A 274 8.61 11.77 -14.45
C VAL A 274 7.21 11.20 -14.20
N LEU A 275 6.58 11.66 -13.12
CA LEU A 275 5.21 11.35 -12.77
C LEU A 275 4.30 12.56 -13.00
N HIS A 276 3.33 12.40 -13.88
CA HIS A 276 2.31 13.41 -14.19
C HIS A 276 1.13 13.37 -13.21
N PRO A 277 0.33 14.45 -13.12
CA PRO A 277 -0.78 14.54 -12.18
C PRO A 277 -1.83 13.43 -12.33
N GLY A 278 -2.41 13.02 -11.21
CA GLY A 278 -3.41 11.97 -11.11
C GLY A 278 -2.84 10.56 -11.26
N THR A 279 -1.52 10.39 -11.20
CA THR A 279 -0.87 9.08 -11.26
C THR A 279 -0.99 8.35 -9.92
N ILE A 280 -1.34 7.07 -9.99
CA ILE A 280 -1.53 6.18 -8.84
C ILE A 280 -0.62 4.95 -9.03
N ILE A 281 0.33 4.77 -8.12
CA ILE A 281 1.27 3.65 -8.07
C ILE A 281 0.91 2.80 -6.85
N GLU A 282 0.40 1.60 -7.09
CA GLU A 282 -0.16 0.71 -6.07
C GLU A 282 0.69 -0.55 -5.82
N GLY A 283 0.67 -1.02 -4.58
CA GLY A 283 1.29 -2.29 -4.19
C GLY A 283 2.81 -2.30 -4.37
N ASN A 284 3.35 -3.47 -4.72
CA ASN A 284 4.80 -3.69 -4.87
C ASN A 284 5.28 -3.33 -6.28
N THR A 285 4.80 -2.20 -6.82
CA THR A 285 5.17 -1.76 -8.17
C THR A 285 6.61 -1.27 -8.22
N VAL A 286 7.33 -1.68 -9.27
CA VAL A 286 8.70 -1.25 -9.56
C VAL A 286 8.71 -0.55 -10.92
N ILE A 287 9.22 0.67 -10.96
CA ILE A 287 9.39 1.46 -12.18
C ILE A 287 10.88 1.77 -12.35
N GLY A 288 11.40 1.50 -13.55
CA GLY A 288 12.77 1.79 -13.94
C GLY A 288 13.09 3.30 -14.01
N SER A 289 14.24 3.61 -14.58
CA SER A 289 14.72 4.99 -14.79
C SER A 289 14.22 5.59 -16.10
N ASP A 290 14.24 6.92 -16.18
CA ASP A 290 13.92 7.68 -17.39
C ASP A 290 12.50 7.41 -17.95
N CYS A 291 11.56 6.97 -17.10
CA CYS A 291 10.18 6.69 -17.51
C CYS A 291 9.31 7.97 -17.53
N GLU A 292 8.24 7.94 -18.32
CA GLU A 292 7.23 8.99 -18.39
C GLU A 292 5.85 8.41 -18.07
N ILE A 293 5.36 8.65 -16.86
CA ILE A 293 4.14 8.01 -16.34
C ILE A 293 3.04 9.04 -16.09
N GLY A 294 1.85 8.77 -16.62
CA GLY A 294 0.68 9.61 -16.46
C GLY A 294 0.40 10.52 -17.67
N PRO A 295 -0.53 11.47 -17.54
CA PRO A 295 -1.40 11.69 -16.37
C PRO A 295 -2.42 10.55 -16.19
N HIS A 296 -3.11 10.53 -15.05
CA HIS A 296 -4.23 9.61 -14.78
C HIS A 296 -3.94 8.14 -15.06
N THR A 297 -2.71 7.72 -14.78
CA THR A 297 -2.25 6.34 -14.97
C THR A 297 -2.29 5.60 -13.66
N VAL A 298 -2.76 4.35 -13.70
CA VAL A 298 -2.78 3.45 -12.55
C VAL A 298 -1.88 2.27 -12.85
N ILE A 299 -0.87 2.06 -12.00
CA ILE A 299 0.03 0.91 -12.09
C ILE A 299 -0.04 0.18 -10.77
N ARG A 300 -0.33 -1.12 -10.79
CA ARG A 300 -0.45 -1.94 -9.58
C ARG A 300 0.33 -3.24 -9.71
N ASP A 301 1.10 -3.58 -8.68
CA ASP A 301 1.79 -4.88 -8.57
C ASP A 301 2.51 -5.29 -9.88
N SER A 302 3.18 -4.32 -10.52
CA SER A 302 3.77 -4.50 -11.86
C SER A 302 5.23 -4.05 -11.92
N GLU A 303 5.98 -4.60 -12.87
CA GLU A 303 7.35 -4.22 -13.16
C GLU A 303 7.41 -3.46 -14.50
N ILE A 304 7.94 -2.25 -14.50
CA ILE A 304 8.07 -1.37 -15.67
C ILE A 304 9.54 -1.10 -15.94
N GLY A 305 10.05 -1.54 -17.09
CA GLY A 305 11.43 -1.30 -17.51
C GLY A 305 11.71 0.15 -17.88
N ASP A 306 13.00 0.48 -17.99
CA ASP A 306 13.48 1.85 -18.23
C ASP A 306 12.92 2.48 -19.51
N ARG A 307 12.91 3.82 -19.55
CA ARG A 307 12.52 4.61 -20.74
C ARG A 307 11.12 4.30 -21.27
N THR A 308 10.27 3.74 -20.41
CA THR A 308 8.89 3.37 -20.75
C THR A 308 7.96 4.54 -20.54
N THR A 309 7.03 4.72 -21.48
CA THR A 309 5.98 5.74 -21.42
C THR A 309 4.61 5.09 -21.24
N ILE A 310 3.89 5.47 -20.18
CA ILE A 310 2.51 5.01 -19.93
C ILE A 310 1.63 6.23 -19.71
N ARG A 311 0.64 6.43 -20.58
CA ARG A 311 -0.24 7.61 -20.55
C ARG A 311 -1.69 7.18 -20.36
N GLN A 312 -2.41 7.81 -19.43
CA GLN A 312 -3.86 7.63 -19.21
C GLN A 312 -4.33 6.16 -19.31
N SER A 313 -3.58 5.23 -18.72
CA SER A 313 -3.79 3.80 -18.91
C SER A 313 -3.68 3.06 -17.58
N THR A 314 -4.17 1.82 -17.57
CA THR A 314 -4.11 0.95 -16.40
C THR A 314 -3.23 -0.25 -16.69
N VAL A 315 -2.29 -0.54 -15.79
CA VAL A 315 -1.42 -1.73 -15.82
C VAL A 315 -1.52 -2.41 -14.47
N HIS A 316 -1.83 -3.71 -14.45
CA HIS A 316 -1.79 -4.47 -13.21
C HIS A 316 -1.30 -5.90 -13.37
N ASP A 317 -0.60 -6.39 -12.34
CA ASP A 317 -0.07 -7.75 -12.23
C ASP A 317 0.70 -8.20 -13.50
N SER A 318 1.55 -7.31 -14.02
CA SER A 318 2.17 -7.45 -15.35
C SER A 318 3.63 -6.99 -15.38
N LYS A 319 4.35 -7.40 -16.43
CA LYS A 319 5.73 -6.96 -16.69
C LYS A 319 5.83 -6.27 -18.04
N LEU A 320 6.38 -5.07 -18.06
CA LEU A 320 6.70 -4.32 -19.27
C LEU A 320 8.22 -4.15 -19.35
N GLY A 321 8.78 -4.44 -20.52
CA GLY A 321 10.19 -4.24 -20.83
C GLY A 321 10.57 -2.77 -20.95
N THR A 322 11.70 -2.52 -21.60
CA THR A 322 12.29 -1.21 -21.80
C THR A 322 11.75 -0.53 -23.07
N GLU A 323 11.66 0.80 -23.06
CA GLU A 323 11.21 1.59 -24.21
C GLU A 323 9.79 1.24 -24.71
N VAL A 324 8.94 0.72 -23.81
CA VAL A 324 7.54 0.40 -24.12
C VAL A 324 6.71 1.68 -24.18
N SER A 325 5.73 1.72 -25.08
CA SER A 325 4.75 2.81 -25.17
C SER A 325 3.34 2.29 -24.97
N VAL A 326 2.68 2.72 -23.89
CA VAL A 326 1.31 2.35 -23.54
C VAL A 326 0.38 3.56 -23.52
N GLY A 327 -0.74 3.45 -24.24
CA GLY A 327 -1.86 4.37 -24.17
C GLY A 327 -1.94 5.43 -25.28
N PRO A 328 -2.83 6.43 -25.12
CA PRO A 328 -3.72 6.61 -23.97
C PRO A 328 -4.89 5.61 -23.96
N PHE A 329 -5.52 5.38 -22.80
CA PHE A 329 -6.70 4.53 -22.64
C PHE A 329 -6.47 3.06 -23.01
N ALA A 330 -5.28 2.53 -22.70
CA ALA A 330 -5.00 1.11 -22.79
C ALA A 330 -5.24 0.43 -21.44
N HIS A 331 -5.45 -0.89 -21.47
CA HIS A 331 -5.57 -1.71 -20.28
C HIS A 331 -4.71 -2.97 -20.40
N ILE A 332 -3.62 -3.04 -19.62
CA ILE A 332 -2.81 -4.23 -19.46
C ILE A 332 -3.26 -4.96 -18.19
N ARG A 333 -3.70 -6.20 -18.37
CA ARG A 333 -4.30 -7.06 -17.35
C ARG A 333 -3.32 -8.14 -16.88
N PRO A 334 -3.66 -8.90 -15.81
CA PRO A 334 -2.72 -9.81 -15.16
C PRO A 334 -2.14 -10.85 -16.09
N ASP A 335 -0.99 -11.37 -15.67
CA ASP A 335 -0.22 -12.41 -16.35
C ASP A 335 0.27 -11.98 -17.75
N SER A 336 0.37 -10.67 -18.01
CA SER A 336 0.88 -10.15 -19.28
C SER A 336 2.36 -9.82 -19.18
N VAL A 337 3.12 -10.22 -20.20
CA VAL A 337 4.54 -9.93 -20.35
C VAL A 337 4.74 -9.22 -21.68
N ILE A 338 5.09 -7.94 -21.61
CA ILE A 338 5.29 -7.06 -22.75
C ILE A 338 6.79 -6.86 -22.94
N GLY A 339 7.30 -7.28 -24.09
CA GLY A 339 8.72 -7.16 -24.44
C GLY A 339 9.16 -5.72 -24.72
N ASP A 340 10.44 -5.57 -25.05
CA ASP A 340 11.06 -4.27 -25.27
C ASP A 340 10.53 -3.59 -26.54
N GLU A 341 10.49 -2.26 -26.54
CA GLU A 341 10.10 -1.43 -27.68
C GLU A 341 8.68 -1.72 -28.21
N VAL A 342 7.83 -2.35 -27.41
CA VAL A 342 6.44 -2.66 -27.77
C VAL A 342 5.58 -1.41 -27.75
N ARG A 343 4.64 -1.32 -28.69
CA ARG A 343 3.61 -0.29 -28.70
C ARG A 343 2.21 -0.85 -28.48
N VAL A 344 1.59 -0.44 -27.37
CA VAL A 344 0.18 -0.65 -27.06
C VAL A 344 -0.53 0.71 -27.11
N GLY A 345 -1.25 0.99 -28.18
CA GLY A 345 -1.91 2.28 -28.34
C GLY A 345 -3.30 2.33 -27.72
N ASN A 346 -4.17 3.17 -28.27
CA ASN A 346 -5.42 3.53 -27.61
C ASN A 346 -6.51 2.48 -27.72
N PHE A 347 -7.25 2.31 -26.62
CA PHE A 347 -8.35 1.36 -26.52
C PHE A 347 -7.91 -0.07 -26.85
N VAL A 348 -6.70 -0.42 -26.42
CA VAL A 348 -6.17 -1.78 -26.53
C VAL A 348 -6.16 -2.43 -25.16
N GLU A 349 -6.73 -3.63 -25.10
CA GLU A 349 -6.73 -4.47 -23.91
C GLU A 349 -5.84 -5.70 -24.15
N ILE A 350 -4.89 -5.95 -23.25
CA ILE A 350 -4.01 -7.12 -23.26
C ILE A 350 -4.20 -7.89 -21.97
N LYS A 351 -4.32 -9.22 -22.06
CA LYS A 351 -4.52 -10.08 -20.89
C LYS A 351 -3.85 -11.44 -21.06
N LYS A 352 -3.06 -11.87 -20.07
CA LYS A 352 -2.44 -13.20 -20.06
C LYS A 352 -1.74 -13.52 -21.40
N THR A 353 -0.97 -12.55 -21.86
CA THR A 353 -0.34 -12.57 -23.17
C THR A 353 1.15 -12.27 -23.05
N VAL A 354 1.95 -13.07 -23.75
CA VAL A 354 3.35 -12.73 -24.03
C VAL A 354 3.39 -11.96 -25.34
N PHE A 355 3.92 -10.75 -25.32
CA PHE A 355 3.95 -9.84 -26.46
C PHE A 355 5.41 -9.50 -26.80
N GLY A 356 5.94 -10.12 -27.86
CA GLY A 356 7.36 -10.05 -28.20
C GLY A 356 7.84 -8.66 -28.61
N ASN A 357 9.15 -8.48 -28.59
CA ASN A 357 9.82 -7.20 -28.79
C ASN A 357 9.44 -6.53 -30.11
N ARG A 358 9.39 -5.19 -30.11
CA ARG A 358 9.12 -4.32 -31.27
C ARG A 358 7.76 -4.55 -31.94
N SER A 359 6.93 -5.43 -31.40
CA SER A 359 5.57 -5.67 -31.88
C SER A 359 4.64 -4.52 -31.52
N LYS A 360 3.54 -4.38 -32.25
CA LYS A 360 2.58 -3.30 -32.03
C LYS A 360 1.13 -3.71 -32.18
N ALA A 361 0.31 -3.26 -31.24
CA ALA A 361 -1.14 -3.21 -31.30
C ALA A 361 -1.56 -1.76 -31.01
N SER A 362 -1.80 -0.98 -32.06
CA SER A 362 -1.91 0.47 -31.89
C SER A 362 -3.31 0.96 -31.55
N HIS A 363 -4.37 0.21 -31.90
CA HIS A 363 -5.73 0.75 -31.84
C HIS A 363 -6.78 -0.35 -31.63
N LEU A 364 -7.76 -0.11 -30.75
CA LEU A 364 -9.06 -0.81 -30.69
C LEU A 364 -8.98 -2.34 -30.75
N SER A 365 -8.05 -2.94 -30.00
CA SER A 365 -7.75 -4.38 -30.11
C SER A 365 -7.86 -5.08 -28.77
N TYR A 366 -8.26 -6.35 -28.78
CA TYR A 366 -8.25 -7.22 -27.60
C TYR A 366 -7.35 -8.42 -27.87
N ILE A 367 -6.31 -8.57 -27.03
CA ILE A 367 -5.29 -9.62 -27.14
C ILE A 367 -5.22 -10.41 -25.82
N GLY A 368 -6.04 -11.45 -25.75
CA GLY A 368 -6.23 -12.30 -24.58
C GLY A 368 -5.77 -13.73 -24.79
N ASP A 369 -5.07 -14.29 -23.79
CA ASP A 369 -4.56 -15.67 -23.80
C ASP A 369 -3.75 -15.96 -25.09
N ALA A 370 -2.80 -15.08 -25.42
CA ALA A 370 -2.04 -15.17 -26.67
C ALA A 370 -0.51 -15.24 -26.46
N GLN A 371 0.18 -15.72 -27.49
CA GLN A 371 1.63 -15.53 -27.64
C GLN A 371 1.86 -14.81 -28.96
N VAL A 372 2.34 -13.59 -28.88
CA VAL A 372 2.68 -12.74 -30.03
C VAL A 372 4.20 -12.68 -30.12
N GLY A 373 4.75 -13.02 -31.28
CA GLY A 373 6.18 -12.98 -31.57
C GLY A 373 6.72 -11.55 -31.65
N GLU A 374 7.93 -11.45 -32.17
CA GLU A 374 8.64 -10.19 -32.42
C GLU A 374 8.23 -9.56 -33.76
N ASP A 375 8.35 -8.24 -33.85
CA ASP A 375 8.12 -7.46 -35.08
C ASP A 375 6.71 -7.69 -35.70
N VAL A 376 5.71 -8.03 -34.88
CA VAL A 376 4.33 -8.25 -35.29
C VAL A 376 3.57 -6.93 -35.40
N ASN A 377 2.75 -6.80 -36.43
CA ASN A 377 1.78 -5.70 -36.54
C ASN A 377 0.34 -6.21 -36.43
N LEU A 378 -0.32 -5.87 -35.33
CA LEU A 378 -1.77 -6.06 -35.16
C LEU A 378 -2.49 -4.79 -35.62
N GLY A 379 -3.20 -4.89 -36.74
CA GLY A 379 -4.02 -3.82 -37.30
C GLY A 379 -5.16 -3.42 -36.37
N CYS A 380 -5.67 -2.20 -36.54
CA CYS A 380 -6.77 -1.66 -35.75
C CYS A 380 -7.98 -2.60 -35.75
N GLY A 381 -8.59 -2.87 -34.58
CA GLY A 381 -9.76 -3.76 -34.51
C GLY A 381 -9.42 -5.26 -34.49
N SER A 382 -8.16 -5.64 -34.27
CA SER A 382 -7.78 -7.06 -34.24
C SER A 382 -8.20 -7.69 -32.91
N ILE A 383 -8.86 -8.85 -32.98
CA ILE A 383 -9.39 -9.56 -31.80
C ILE A 383 -8.87 -10.99 -31.77
N THR A 384 -8.24 -11.39 -30.67
CA THR A 384 -8.01 -12.82 -30.37
C THR A 384 -9.25 -13.37 -29.66
N VAL A 385 -10.01 -14.23 -30.31
CA VAL A 385 -11.24 -14.80 -29.76
C VAL A 385 -10.87 -16.05 -28.96
N ASN A 386 -10.71 -15.90 -27.65
CA ASN A 386 -10.12 -16.91 -26.76
C ASN A 386 -11.13 -17.74 -25.94
N TYR A 387 -12.43 -17.45 -25.98
CA TYR A 387 -13.44 -18.08 -25.12
C TYR A 387 -14.63 -18.61 -25.92
N ASP A 388 -14.99 -19.88 -25.72
CA ASP A 388 -16.08 -20.56 -26.46
C ASP A 388 -17.43 -20.58 -25.70
N GLY A 389 -17.49 -19.97 -24.52
CA GLY A 389 -18.62 -20.10 -23.58
C GLY A 389 -18.38 -21.04 -22.40
N LYS A 390 -17.26 -21.79 -22.41
CA LYS A 390 -16.87 -22.73 -21.34
C LYS A 390 -15.35 -22.80 -21.12
N ASN A 391 -14.57 -22.95 -22.19
CA ASN A 391 -13.13 -23.14 -22.17
C ASN A 391 -12.40 -21.91 -22.74
N LYS A 392 -11.13 -21.78 -22.39
CA LYS A 392 -10.22 -20.80 -22.99
C LYS A 392 -9.15 -21.47 -23.82
N PHE A 393 -8.83 -20.87 -24.96
CA PHE A 393 -7.84 -21.38 -25.90
C PHE A 393 -6.79 -20.32 -26.23
N LYS A 394 -5.61 -20.80 -26.59
CA LYS A 394 -4.46 -19.96 -26.90
C LYS A 394 -4.38 -19.65 -28.39
N THR A 395 -4.09 -18.39 -28.72
CA THR A 395 -3.67 -17.99 -30.08
C THR A 395 -2.16 -17.81 -30.12
N VAL A 396 -1.50 -18.34 -31.15
CA VAL A 396 -0.05 -18.17 -31.38
C VAL A 396 0.14 -17.36 -32.66
N ILE A 397 0.88 -16.26 -32.57
CA ILE A 397 1.24 -15.39 -33.68
C ILE A 397 2.77 -15.38 -33.74
N GLY A 398 3.33 -15.88 -34.83
CA GLY A 398 4.77 -15.94 -35.09
C GLY A 398 5.40 -14.58 -35.34
N ASN A 399 6.70 -14.58 -35.63
CA ASN A 399 7.49 -13.37 -35.83
C ASN A 399 7.18 -12.71 -37.18
N GLY A 400 7.26 -11.38 -37.25
CA GLY A 400 7.10 -10.61 -38.48
C GLY A 400 5.71 -10.75 -39.14
N VAL A 401 4.71 -11.21 -38.38
CA VAL A 401 3.34 -11.39 -38.88
C VAL A 401 2.62 -10.06 -39.02
N PHE A 402 1.81 -9.93 -40.05
CA PHE A 402 0.87 -8.82 -40.21
C PHE A 402 -0.57 -9.30 -40.08
N ILE A 403 -1.29 -8.80 -39.08
CA ILE A 403 -2.73 -9.00 -38.93
C ILE A 403 -3.45 -7.75 -39.42
N GLY A 404 -4.24 -7.89 -40.49
CA GLY A 404 -4.99 -6.78 -41.06
C GLY A 404 -6.08 -6.25 -40.13
N CYS A 405 -6.47 -4.99 -40.33
CA CYS A 405 -7.48 -4.33 -39.51
C CYS A 405 -8.80 -5.13 -39.44
N ASN A 406 -9.47 -5.09 -38.30
CA ASN A 406 -10.77 -5.71 -38.06
C ASN A 406 -10.77 -7.23 -38.32
N SER A 407 -9.67 -7.91 -37.99
CA SER A 407 -9.55 -9.36 -38.12
C SER A 407 -9.86 -10.07 -36.80
N ASN A 408 -10.49 -11.24 -36.89
CA ASN A 408 -10.77 -12.10 -35.75
C ASN A 408 -9.90 -13.36 -35.86
N LEU A 409 -9.15 -13.67 -34.80
CA LEU A 409 -8.35 -14.89 -34.71
C LEU A 409 -9.03 -15.84 -33.72
N VAL A 410 -9.77 -16.82 -34.24
CA VAL A 410 -10.56 -17.74 -33.42
C VAL A 410 -9.66 -18.83 -32.86
N ALA A 411 -9.39 -18.76 -31.56
CA ALA A 411 -8.51 -19.71 -30.87
C ALA A 411 -9.20 -21.08 -30.71
N PRO A 412 -8.44 -22.19 -30.74
CA PRO A 412 -6.99 -22.25 -30.91
C PRO A 412 -6.58 -22.08 -32.38
N VAL A 413 -5.65 -21.16 -32.63
CA VAL A 413 -5.11 -20.92 -33.98
C VAL A 413 -3.65 -20.47 -33.93
N THR A 414 -2.86 -20.91 -34.92
CA THR A 414 -1.48 -20.48 -35.13
C THR A 414 -1.36 -19.72 -36.45
N VAL A 415 -0.80 -18.51 -36.38
CA VAL A 415 -0.37 -17.73 -37.55
C VAL A 415 1.15 -17.78 -37.58
N GLU A 416 1.72 -18.54 -38.49
CA GLU A 416 3.17 -18.79 -38.55
C GLU A 416 3.97 -17.58 -39.06
N ASP A 417 5.29 -17.64 -38.89
CA ASP A 417 6.22 -16.53 -39.16
C ASP A 417 6.05 -15.91 -40.56
N GLY A 418 6.06 -14.58 -40.60
CA GLY A 418 5.98 -13.77 -41.82
C GLY A 418 4.65 -13.85 -42.56
N ALA A 419 3.62 -14.51 -41.99
CA ALA A 419 2.31 -14.60 -42.60
C ALA A 419 1.56 -13.25 -42.59
N TYR A 420 0.56 -13.16 -43.46
CA TYR A 420 -0.28 -11.98 -43.64
C TYR A 420 -1.76 -12.37 -43.58
N VAL A 421 -2.52 -11.75 -42.68
CA VAL A 421 -3.98 -11.88 -42.62
C VAL A 421 -4.59 -10.62 -43.24
N ALA A 422 -5.40 -10.77 -44.28
CA ALA A 422 -6.07 -9.64 -44.90
C ALA A 422 -7.11 -9.02 -43.94
N ALA A 423 -7.25 -7.69 -44.00
CA ALA A 423 -8.20 -6.95 -43.17
C ALA A 423 -9.63 -7.50 -43.26
N GLY A 424 -10.39 -7.49 -42.17
CA GLY A 424 -11.77 -7.98 -42.13
C GLY A 424 -11.91 -9.50 -42.18
N SER A 425 -10.82 -10.25 -41.99
CA SER A 425 -10.84 -11.72 -42.05
C SER A 425 -11.22 -12.32 -40.71
N THR A 426 -12.03 -13.39 -40.73
CA THR A 426 -12.24 -14.26 -39.57
C THR A 426 -11.48 -15.56 -39.79
N ILE A 427 -10.36 -15.73 -39.08
CA ILE A 427 -9.46 -16.86 -39.20
C ILE A 427 -9.86 -17.94 -38.20
N THR A 428 -10.17 -19.14 -38.73
CA THR A 428 -10.59 -20.32 -37.95
C THR A 428 -9.64 -21.52 -38.12
N GLU A 429 -8.60 -21.38 -38.95
CA GLU A 429 -7.62 -22.41 -39.25
C GLU A 429 -6.22 -21.81 -39.22
N ASN A 430 -5.20 -22.65 -39.03
CA ASN A 430 -3.81 -22.19 -39.00
C ASN A 430 -3.42 -21.51 -40.31
N VAL A 431 -2.61 -20.46 -40.21
CA VAL A 431 -2.10 -19.71 -41.36
C VAL A 431 -0.61 -20.07 -41.54
N PRO A 432 -0.24 -20.74 -42.64
CA PRO A 432 1.15 -21.14 -42.88
C PRO A 432 2.10 -19.96 -43.04
N SER A 433 3.39 -20.22 -42.82
CA SER A 433 4.45 -19.22 -42.90
C SER A 433 4.47 -18.55 -44.27
N LYS A 434 4.63 -17.22 -44.28
CA LYS A 434 4.66 -16.38 -45.49
C LYS A 434 3.40 -16.45 -46.38
N ALA A 435 2.32 -17.06 -45.91
CA ALA A 435 1.06 -17.12 -46.64
C ALA A 435 0.23 -15.84 -46.46
N LEU A 436 -0.63 -15.56 -47.45
CA LEU A 436 -1.71 -14.60 -47.32
C LEU A 436 -3.03 -15.34 -47.08
N SER A 437 -3.66 -15.10 -45.93
CA SER A 437 -4.99 -15.62 -45.61
C SER A 437 -6.06 -14.54 -45.78
N VAL A 438 -7.13 -14.90 -46.50
CA VAL A 438 -8.29 -14.03 -46.75
C VAL A 438 -9.55 -14.79 -46.39
N ALA A 439 -10.25 -14.36 -45.33
CA ALA A 439 -11.47 -15.02 -44.84
C ALA A 439 -12.60 -14.00 -44.67
N ARG A 440 -12.99 -13.37 -45.79
CA ARG A 440 -14.05 -12.34 -45.86
C ARG A 440 -14.83 -12.41 -47.16
N ALA A 441 -16.06 -11.90 -47.17
CA ALA A 441 -16.87 -11.78 -48.38
C ALA A 441 -16.31 -10.72 -49.34
N ARG A 442 -16.48 -10.93 -50.65
CA ARG A 442 -16.22 -9.89 -51.65
C ARG A 442 -17.33 -8.83 -51.57
N GLN A 443 -16.94 -7.57 -51.70
CA GLN A 443 -17.88 -6.46 -51.76
C GLN A 443 -18.79 -6.58 -52.99
N VAL A 444 -20.07 -6.23 -52.83
CA VAL A 444 -21.05 -6.09 -53.92
C VAL A 444 -21.71 -4.73 -53.80
N ASN A 445 -21.73 -3.97 -54.89
CA ASN A 445 -22.46 -2.71 -54.97
C ASN A 445 -23.87 -2.98 -55.53
N LYS A 446 -24.90 -2.48 -54.84
CA LYS A 446 -26.28 -2.46 -55.34
C LYS A 446 -26.61 -1.03 -55.74
N GLU A 447 -26.46 -0.73 -57.02
CA GLU A 447 -26.70 0.60 -57.58
C GLU A 447 -28.16 1.03 -57.32
N ASP A 448 -28.35 2.33 -57.05
CA ASP A 448 -29.63 2.99 -56.79
C ASP A 448 -30.48 2.43 -55.61
N TYR A 449 -29.92 1.53 -54.78
CA TYR A 449 -30.67 0.88 -53.70
C TYR A 449 -31.18 1.84 -52.62
N VAL A 450 -30.44 2.92 -52.36
CA VAL A 450 -30.83 3.95 -51.38
C VAL A 450 -32.12 4.65 -51.80
N ASP A 451 -32.30 4.91 -53.10
CA ASP A 451 -33.52 5.55 -53.62
C ASP A 451 -34.75 4.66 -53.39
N GLN A 452 -34.59 3.34 -53.53
CA GLN A 452 -35.65 2.37 -53.22
C GLN A 452 -36.03 2.36 -51.73
N LEU A 453 -35.05 2.54 -50.83
CA LEU A 453 -35.31 2.66 -49.39
C LEU A 453 -36.01 3.97 -49.02
N LEU A 454 -35.61 5.08 -49.63
CA LEU A 454 -36.19 6.40 -49.39
C LEU A 454 -37.61 6.50 -49.95
N ASN A 455 -37.89 5.86 -51.09
CA ASN A 455 -39.23 5.80 -51.66
C ASN A 455 -40.21 4.97 -50.80
N LYS A 456 -39.72 3.91 -50.13
CA LYS A 456 -40.52 3.13 -49.17
C LYS A 456 -40.92 3.89 -47.90
N LYS A 457 -40.27 5.01 -47.57
CA LYS A 457 -40.67 5.89 -46.46
C LYS A 457 -41.75 6.91 -46.86
N LYS A 458 -42.03 7.07 -48.15
CA LYS A 458 -43.05 8.00 -48.69
C LYS A 458 -44.36 7.31 -49.08
N SER A 459 -44.45 5.99 -48.95
CA SER A 459 -45.68 5.18 -49.00
C SER A 459 -46.04 4.73 -47.59
#